data_AF-A0A8D0CLL4-F1
#
_entry.id   AF-A0A8D0CLL4-F1
#
_cell.length_a   1.000
_cell.length_b   1.000
_cell.length_c   1.000
_cell.angle_alpha   90.00
_cell.angle_beta   90.00
_cell.angle_gamma   90.00
#
_symmetry.space_group_name_H-M   'P 1'
#
loop_
_entity.id
_entity.type
_entity.pdbx_description
1 polymer ?
#
loop_
_entity_poly.entity_id
_entity_poly.type
_entity_poly.pdbx_seq_one_letter_code
_entity_poly.pdbx_strand_id
1 'polypeptide(L)'
;MAEMGKGVSAGKLASNVQKKITRAQEKVLQKLGKADETKDVQFEEGVNNFSKQLGEGTKLQKDLRAYLTAVKAMHEASKRLQDCLADMYEPEWYGKEEMDSIKEDTDLLWTDFHQKLVDHALISMDTYLAQFPDIKARIDKRNRKLVDYDSARHHFASLQKGKKKDEVKIAKAEEELGRAQKVFEEINVDLQEELPSLWNSRVGFYVNTFQSVARLQDKFHREMAKLCQSLNEVMTKLEEQNQSRKAGKQGQKTTATGKSDGRQEGTNNALSSGGSSLPKPLSKTAETLPGTTNGSSDDSEMPPGFLYKVKAMHDYAATDQDELEIKAGEVVLVITYDSEEQDEGWLLGIKEAYWLQNKDLRAKGVFPENFTQKL
;
A
#
# COMPACT_ATOMS: atom_id res chain seq x y z
N MET A 1 42.63 11.85 -25.12
CA MET A 1 41.98 10.54 -24.89
C MET A 1 40.57 10.79 -24.38
N ALA A 2 39.63 9.93 -24.82
CA ALA A 2 38.26 9.70 -24.33
C ALA A 2 37.22 10.82 -24.55
N GLU A 3 35.97 10.56 -24.92
CA GLU A 3 35.28 9.44 -25.57
C GLU A 3 33.94 10.05 -26.07
N MET A 4 33.55 9.81 -27.32
CA MET A 4 32.29 10.33 -27.87
C MET A 4 31.22 9.24 -27.73
N GLY A 5 30.11 9.56 -27.08
CA GLY A 5 29.04 8.63 -26.73
C GLY A 5 28.43 7.89 -27.93
N LYS A 6 28.22 6.57 -27.76
CA LYS A 6 27.54 5.69 -28.72
C LYS A 6 26.05 6.06 -28.81
N GLY A 7 25.66 6.71 -29.90
CA GLY A 7 24.26 6.86 -30.29
C GLY A 7 23.60 5.52 -30.61
N VAL A 8 22.35 5.34 -30.16
CA VAL A 8 21.47 4.24 -30.56
C VAL A 8 21.23 4.35 -32.07
N SER A 9 21.76 3.41 -32.85
CA SER A 9 21.65 3.40 -34.31
C SER A 9 20.19 3.23 -34.78
N ALA A 10 19.73 4.11 -35.66
CA ALA A 10 18.40 4.10 -36.29
C ALA A 10 17.98 2.73 -36.87
N GLY A 11 18.93 1.87 -37.24
CA GLY A 11 18.65 0.50 -37.69
C GLY A 11 18.08 -0.42 -36.61
N LYS A 12 18.45 -0.23 -35.33
CA LYS A 12 17.86 -0.99 -34.22
C LYS A 12 16.41 -0.55 -33.96
N LEU A 13 16.15 0.75 -34.05
CA LEU A 13 14.81 1.34 -33.90
C LEU A 13 13.86 0.82 -34.99
N ALA A 14 14.27 0.87 -36.26
CA ALA A 14 13.49 0.32 -37.36
C ALA A 14 13.21 -1.18 -37.22
N SER A 15 14.19 -1.97 -36.76
CA SER A 15 14.01 -3.41 -36.53
C SER A 15 13.04 -3.72 -35.38
N ASN A 16 13.03 -2.88 -34.34
CA ASN A 16 12.15 -3.04 -33.19
C ASN A 16 10.71 -2.65 -33.55
N VAL A 17 10.53 -1.58 -34.34
CA VAL A 17 9.23 -1.17 -34.88
C VAL A 17 8.67 -2.26 -35.79
N GLN A 18 9.49 -2.84 -36.68
CA GLN A 18 9.08 -3.94 -37.54
C GLN A 18 8.61 -5.15 -36.73
N LYS A 19 9.35 -5.53 -35.68
CA LYS A 19 8.95 -6.63 -34.77
C LYS A 19 7.65 -6.34 -34.04
N LYS A 20 7.44 -5.09 -33.57
CA LYS A 20 6.16 -4.68 -32.94
C LYS A 20 4.98 -4.86 -33.91
N ILE A 21 5.12 -4.45 -35.18
CA ILE A 21 4.09 -4.60 -36.22
C ILE A 21 3.81 -6.08 -36.49
N THR A 22 4.84 -6.90 -36.65
CA THR A 22 4.66 -8.34 -36.91
C THR A 22 3.95 -9.04 -35.75
N ARG A 23 4.26 -8.69 -34.49
CA ARG A 23 3.56 -9.23 -33.31
C ARG A 23 2.08 -8.85 -33.27
N ALA A 24 1.77 -7.60 -33.58
CA ALA A 24 0.39 -7.12 -33.64
C ALA A 24 -0.39 -7.87 -34.73
N GLN A 25 0.22 -8.08 -35.89
CA GLN A 25 -0.37 -8.86 -36.98
C GLN A 25 -0.65 -10.31 -36.58
N GLU A 26 0.31 -10.98 -35.94
CA GLU A 26 0.15 -12.38 -35.49
C GLU A 26 -0.95 -12.52 -34.44
N LYS A 27 -0.98 -11.64 -33.42
CA LYS A 27 -2.06 -11.62 -32.41
C LYS A 27 -3.45 -11.47 -33.04
N VAL A 28 -3.58 -10.63 -34.07
CA VAL A 28 -4.84 -10.46 -34.82
C VAL A 28 -5.19 -11.73 -35.59
N LEU A 29 -4.22 -12.39 -36.23
CA LEU A 29 -4.45 -13.64 -36.96
C LEU A 29 -4.88 -14.79 -36.03
N GLN A 30 -4.28 -14.88 -34.84
CA GLN A 30 -4.67 -15.84 -33.80
C GLN A 30 -6.10 -15.57 -33.31
N LYS A 31 -6.45 -14.32 -32.97
CA LYS A 31 -7.82 -13.94 -32.56
C LYS A 31 -8.88 -14.20 -33.64
N LEU A 32 -8.51 -14.16 -34.91
CA LEU A 32 -9.38 -14.46 -36.05
C LEU A 32 -9.44 -15.96 -36.41
N GLY A 33 -8.73 -16.83 -35.67
CA GLY A 33 -8.64 -18.27 -35.97
C GLY A 33 -7.90 -18.60 -37.26
N LYS A 34 -7.08 -17.67 -37.76
CA LYS A 34 -6.31 -17.80 -39.02
C LYS A 34 -4.84 -18.22 -38.79
N ALA A 35 -4.40 -18.28 -37.54
CA ALA A 35 -3.12 -18.81 -37.11
C ALA A 35 -3.29 -19.64 -35.83
N ASP A 36 -2.56 -20.74 -35.71
CA ASP A 36 -2.56 -21.58 -34.50
C ASP A 36 -1.78 -20.89 -33.37
N GLU A 37 -2.43 -20.74 -32.22
CA GLU A 37 -1.84 -20.24 -30.98
C GLU A 37 -1.29 -21.40 -30.14
N THR A 38 -0.05 -21.28 -29.68
CA THR A 38 0.52 -22.23 -28.73
C THR A 38 -0.08 -22.00 -27.34
N LYS A 39 -0.89 -22.93 -26.84
CA LYS A 39 -1.47 -22.87 -25.48
C LYS A 39 -0.59 -23.60 -24.48
N ASP A 40 -0.19 -22.91 -23.41
CA ASP A 40 0.61 -23.46 -22.32
C ASP A 40 -0.17 -23.35 -21.00
N VAL A 41 -1.08 -24.30 -20.80
CA VAL A 41 -2.03 -24.29 -19.68
C VAL A 41 -1.32 -24.28 -18.31
N GLN A 42 -0.16 -24.95 -18.21
CA GLN A 42 0.62 -24.97 -16.96
C GLN A 42 1.28 -23.62 -16.69
N PHE A 43 1.83 -22.98 -17.71
CA PHE A 43 2.38 -21.63 -17.58
C PHE A 43 1.30 -20.60 -17.26
N GLU A 44 0.13 -20.69 -17.90
CA GLU A 44 -1.03 -19.84 -17.61
C GLU A 44 -1.49 -19.95 -16.14
N GLU A 45 -1.53 -21.17 -15.59
CA GLU A 45 -1.79 -21.37 -14.16
C GLU A 45 -0.72 -20.70 -13.27
N GLY A 46 0.55 -20.82 -13.65
CA GLY A 46 1.67 -20.14 -12.99
C GLY A 46 1.51 -18.61 -12.98
N VAL A 47 1.11 -18.01 -14.10
CA VAL A 47 0.86 -16.56 -14.23
C VAL A 47 -0.36 -16.12 -13.41
N ASN A 48 -1.41 -16.94 -13.37
CA ASN A 48 -2.59 -16.68 -12.53
C ASN A 48 -2.22 -16.68 -11.04
N ASN A 49 -1.44 -17.67 -10.61
CA ASN A 49 -0.93 -17.76 -9.25
C ASN A 49 -0.01 -16.58 -8.90
N PHE A 50 0.90 -16.21 -9.81
CA PHE A 50 1.75 -15.01 -9.67
C PHE A 50 0.92 -13.75 -9.46
N SER A 51 -0.08 -13.52 -10.31
CA SER A 51 -0.95 -12.34 -10.26
C SER A 51 -1.74 -12.28 -8.96
N LYS A 52 -2.28 -13.42 -8.53
CA LYS A 52 -2.96 -13.56 -7.24
C LYS A 52 -2.03 -13.24 -6.07
N GLN A 53 -0.83 -13.82 -6.06
CA GLN A 53 0.16 -13.63 -5.00
C GLN A 53 0.62 -12.18 -4.89
N LEU A 54 0.86 -11.51 -6.02
CA LEU A 54 1.19 -10.09 -6.08
C LEU A 54 0.05 -9.22 -5.54
N GLY A 55 -1.19 -9.52 -5.94
CA GLY A 55 -2.38 -8.80 -5.48
C GLY A 55 -2.59 -8.94 -3.96
N GLU A 56 -2.51 -10.17 -3.44
CA GLU A 56 -2.63 -10.46 -2.00
C GLU A 56 -1.49 -9.83 -1.19
N GLY A 57 -0.25 -9.93 -1.67
CA GLY A 57 0.92 -9.33 -1.02
C GLY A 57 0.85 -7.79 -0.99
N THR A 58 0.45 -7.15 -2.09
CA THR A 58 0.27 -5.69 -2.17
C THR A 58 -0.84 -5.22 -1.23
N LYS A 59 -1.94 -5.98 -1.13
CA LYS A 59 -3.01 -5.71 -0.16
C LYS A 59 -2.48 -5.79 1.27
N LEU A 60 -1.76 -6.85 1.61
CA LEU A 60 -1.20 -7.05 2.94
C LEU A 60 -0.19 -5.95 3.31
N GLN A 61 0.66 -5.51 2.38
CA GLN A 61 1.57 -4.38 2.58
C GLN A 61 0.81 -3.08 2.90
N LYS A 62 -0.26 -2.79 2.15
CA LYS A 62 -1.13 -1.63 2.43
C LYS A 62 -1.73 -1.70 3.83
N ASP A 63 -2.26 -2.86 4.20
CA ASP A 63 -2.91 -3.06 5.50
C ASP A 63 -1.89 -2.97 6.64
N LEU A 64 -0.65 -3.47 6.45
CA LEU A 64 0.43 -3.34 7.43
C LEU A 64 0.89 -1.88 7.62
N ARG A 65 0.97 -1.09 6.54
CA ARG A 65 1.25 0.36 6.63
C ARG A 65 0.13 1.12 7.34
N ALA A 66 -1.13 0.76 7.07
CA ALA A 66 -2.27 1.33 7.78
C ALA A 66 -2.23 0.98 9.27
N TYR A 67 -1.87 -0.26 9.62
CA TYR A 67 -1.68 -0.68 11.01
C TYR A 67 -0.57 0.13 11.71
N LEU A 68 0.59 0.31 11.08
CA LEU A 68 1.67 1.17 11.62
C LEU A 68 1.22 2.61 11.84
N THR A 69 0.43 3.16 10.91
CA THR A 69 -0.14 4.51 11.04
C THR A 69 -1.07 4.59 12.26
N ALA A 70 -1.90 3.57 12.48
CA ALA A 70 -2.78 3.50 13.64
C ALA A 70 -1.98 3.37 14.96
N VAL A 71 -0.88 2.61 14.97
CA VAL A 71 0.03 2.52 16.12
C VAL A 71 0.62 3.89 16.47
N LYS A 72 1.09 4.66 15.48
CA LYS A 72 1.57 6.03 15.71
C LYS A 72 0.48 6.94 16.27
N ALA A 73 -0.72 6.91 15.69
CA ALA A 73 -1.83 7.73 16.15
C ALA A 73 -2.23 7.41 17.60
N MET A 74 -2.20 6.11 17.97
CA MET A 74 -2.44 5.68 19.35
C MET A 74 -1.34 6.16 20.31
N HIS A 75 -0.07 6.07 19.91
CA HIS A 75 1.06 6.60 20.66
C HIS A 75 0.89 8.10 20.92
N GLU A 76 0.61 8.91 19.90
CA GLU A 76 0.42 10.34 20.05
C GLU A 76 -0.77 10.68 20.96
N ALA A 77 -1.87 9.93 20.86
CA ALA A 77 -3.03 10.12 21.73
C ALA A 77 -2.69 9.75 23.19
N SER A 78 -1.99 8.65 23.40
CA SER A 78 -1.53 8.22 24.73
C SER A 78 -0.57 9.23 25.34
N LYS A 79 0.34 9.79 24.54
CA LYS A 79 1.29 10.82 24.97
C LYS A 79 0.57 12.08 25.46
N ARG A 80 -0.35 12.62 24.66
CA ARG A 80 -1.16 13.79 25.06
C ARG A 80 -1.93 13.58 26.36
N LEU A 81 -2.48 12.37 26.55
CA LEU A 81 -3.19 12.03 27.79
C LEU A 81 -2.25 12.01 29.00
N GLN A 82 -1.06 11.45 28.85
CA GLN A 82 -0.06 11.42 29.93
C GLN A 82 0.57 12.78 30.19
N ASP A 83 0.77 13.60 29.15
CA ASP A 83 1.20 15.01 29.29
C ASP A 83 0.20 15.79 30.16
N CYS A 84 -1.10 15.68 29.86
CA CYS A 84 -2.15 16.33 30.64
C CYS A 84 -2.10 15.91 32.12
N LEU A 85 -1.88 14.62 32.39
CA LEU A 85 -1.77 14.14 33.76
C LEU A 85 -0.53 14.68 34.45
N ALA A 86 0.63 14.67 33.77
CA ALA A 86 1.88 15.18 34.33
C ALA A 86 1.82 16.69 34.62
N ASP A 87 1.17 17.48 33.76
CA ASP A 87 0.99 18.93 33.94
C ASP A 87 0.10 19.25 35.15
N MET A 88 -0.88 18.38 35.43
CA MET A 88 -1.78 18.51 36.59
C MET A 88 -1.19 17.93 37.88
N TYR A 89 -0.05 17.22 37.81
CA TYR A 89 0.53 16.52 38.95
C TYR A 89 1.47 17.43 39.73
N GLU A 90 1.06 17.83 40.93
CA GLU A 90 1.84 18.78 41.72
C GLU A 90 3.17 18.17 42.21
N PRO A 91 4.26 18.96 42.29
CA PRO A 91 5.57 18.46 42.69
C PRO A 91 5.64 17.81 44.08
N GLU A 92 4.79 18.24 45.02
CA GLU A 92 4.75 17.70 46.39
C GLU A 92 3.85 16.46 46.56
N TRP A 93 3.13 16.08 45.50
CA TRP A 93 2.29 14.88 45.53
C TRP A 93 3.14 13.62 45.55
N TYR A 94 2.66 12.60 46.26
CA TYR A 94 3.32 11.30 46.30
C TYR A 94 3.55 10.78 44.88
N GLY A 95 4.74 10.24 44.60
CA GLY A 95 4.99 9.52 43.36
C GLY A 95 5.26 10.41 42.14
N LYS A 96 5.62 11.69 42.30
CA LYS A 96 5.86 12.60 41.15
C LYS A 96 6.96 12.10 40.22
N GLU A 97 8.11 11.69 40.77
CA GLU A 97 9.23 11.17 39.98
C GLU A 97 8.86 9.86 39.29
N GLU A 98 8.14 8.97 39.99
CA GLU A 98 7.64 7.71 39.42
C GLU A 98 6.62 7.96 38.31
N MET A 99 5.72 8.93 38.45
CA MET A 99 4.75 9.34 37.43
C MET A 99 5.47 9.84 36.15
N ASP A 100 6.51 10.66 36.31
CA ASP A 100 7.32 11.14 35.18
C ASP A 100 8.06 9.99 34.50
N SER A 101 8.67 9.08 35.28
CA SER A 101 9.33 7.89 34.75
C SER A 101 8.36 7.01 33.96
N ILE A 102 7.15 6.75 34.47
CA ILE A 102 6.12 5.96 33.78
C ILE A 102 5.76 6.59 32.43
N LYS A 103 5.65 7.93 32.39
CA LYS A 103 5.37 8.67 31.16
C LYS A 103 6.50 8.50 30.14
N GLU A 104 7.75 8.71 30.55
CA GLU A 104 8.91 8.55 29.67
C GLU A 104 9.05 7.11 29.17
N ASP A 105 8.91 6.12 30.05
CA ASP A 105 8.97 4.70 29.71
C ASP A 105 7.84 4.30 28.75
N THR A 106 6.66 4.87 28.90
CA THR A 106 5.54 4.65 27.96
C THR A 106 5.88 5.19 26.57
N ASP A 107 6.45 6.40 26.47
CA ASP A 107 6.85 7.02 25.20
C ASP A 107 7.94 6.19 24.48
N LEU A 108 8.93 5.72 25.24
CA LEU A 108 9.99 4.84 24.74
C LEU A 108 9.44 3.49 24.27
N LEU A 109 8.52 2.89 25.03
CA LEU A 109 7.94 1.59 24.69
C LEU A 109 7.11 1.66 23.39
N TRP A 110 6.33 2.71 23.20
CA TRP A 110 5.60 2.94 21.94
C TRP A 110 6.54 3.13 20.75
N THR A 111 7.59 3.94 20.94
CA THR A 111 8.59 4.22 19.90
C THR A 111 9.32 2.94 19.47
N ASP A 112 9.78 2.14 20.45
CA ASP A 112 10.43 0.85 20.22
C ASP A 112 9.51 -0.15 19.50
N PHE A 113 8.25 -0.25 19.92
CA PHE A 113 7.27 -1.13 19.29
C PHE A 113 7.01 -0.77 17.83
N HIS A 114 6.78 0.52 17.56
CA HIS A 114 6.58 0.99 16.20
C HIS A 114 7.82 0.71 15.33
N GLN A 115 9.02 1.04 15.82
CA GLN A 115 10.26 0.83 15.06
C GLN A 115 10.49 -0.65 14.76
N LYS A 116 10.27 -1.54 15.73
CA LYS A 116 10.40 -2.98 15.51
C LYS A 116 9.40 -3.55 14.52
N LEU A 117 8.17 -3.02 14.46
CA LEU A 117 7.20 -3.40 13.43
C LEU A 117 7.67 -2.96 12.03
N VAL A 118 8.29 -1.79 11.91
CA VAL A 118 8.92 -1.36 10.65
C VAL A 118 10.03 -2.33 10.25
N ASP A 119 10.98 -2.57 11.15
CA ASP A 119 12.19 -3.33 10.83
C ASP A 119 11.93 -4.82 10.57
N HIS A 120 11.03 -5.44 11.34
CA HIS A 120 10.83 -6.88 11.34
C HIS A 120 9.54 -7.36 10.67
N ALA A 121 8.68 -6.45 10.19
CA ALA A 121 7.49 -6.83 9.41
C ALA A 121 7.41 -6.05 8.10
N LEU A 122 7.50 -4.71 8.14
CA LEU A 122 7.34 -3.91 6.91
C LEU A 122 8.51 -4.06 5.94
N ILE A 123 9.76 -3.98 6.42
CA ILE A 123 10.94 -4.17 5.54
C ILE A 123 10.96 -5.57 4.93
N SER A 124 10.58 -6.61 5.70
CA SER A 124 10.47 -7.97 5.19
C SER A 124 9.39 -8.10 4.11
N MET A 125 8.26 -7.40 4.27
CA MET A 125 7.21 -7.30 3.25
C MET A 125 7.71 -6.63 1.97
N ASP A 126 8.40 -5.49 2.10
CA ASP A 126 8.93 -4.74 0.97
C ASP A 126 9.96 -5.56 0.20
N THR A 127 10.84 -6.27 0.93
CA THR A 127 11.84 -7.19 0.34
C THR A 127 11.19 -8.34 -0.41
N TYR A 128 10.12 -8.93 0.14
CA TYR A 128 9.39 -9.99 -0.53
C TYR A 128 8.73 -9.50 -1.83
N LEU A 129 8.06 -8.33 -1.78
CA LEU A 129 7.40 -7.75 -2.95
C LEU A 129 8.38 -7.25 -4.02
N ALA A 130 9.61 -6.91 -3.65
CA ALA A 130 10.65 -6.49 -4.59
C ALA A 130 11.06 -7.58 -5.60
N GLN A 131 10.70 -8.85 -5.37
CA GLN A 131 10.95 -9.95 -6.32
C GLN A 131 10.00 -9.94 -7.52
N PHE A 132 8.81 -9.35 -7.39
CA PHE A 132 7.75 -9.44 -8.40
C PHE A 132 8.00 -8.63 -9.67
N PRO A 133 8.54 -7.39 -9.63
CA PRO A 133 8.71 -6.57 -10.83
C PRO A 133 9.59 -7.23 -11.91
N ASP A 134 10.72 -7.83 -11.53
CA ASP A 134 11.62 -8.51 -12.49
C ASP A 134 10.95 -9.74 -13.11
N ILE A 135 10.30 -10.57 -12.29
CA ILE A 135 9.58 -11.76 -12.76
C ILE A 135 8.44 -11.35 -13.69
N LYS A 136 7.68 -10.29 -13.36
CA LYS A 136 6.65 -9.73 -14.25
C LYS A 136 7.24 -9.31 -15.60
N ALA A 137 8.32 -8.55 -15.60
CA ALA A 137 8.98 -8.11 -16.83
C ALA A 137 9.42 -9.30 -17.71
N ARG A 138 9.87 -10.39 -17.07
CA ARG A 138 10.25 -11.63 -17.75
C ARG A 138 9.04 -12.39 -18.30
N ILE A 139 7.92 -12.47 -17.59
CA ILE A 139 6.65 -13.01 -18.12
C ILE A 139 6.24 -12.24 -19.38
N ASP A 140 6.25 -10.91 -19.32
CA ASP A 140 5.87 -10.04 -20.44
C ASP A 140 6.85 -10.22 -21.62
N LYS A 141 8.15 -10.38 -21.33
CA LYS A 141 9.17 -10.71 -22.33
C LYS A 141 8.93 -12.09 -22.96
N ARG A 142 8.65 -13.12 -22.18
CA ARG A 142 8.33 -14.47 -22.68
C ARG A 142 7.12 -14.45 -23.60
N ASN A 143 6.04 -13.77 -23.23
CA ASN A 143 4.84 -13.65 -24.05
C ASN A 143 5.15 -12.98 -25.41
N ARG A 144 5.96 -11.92 -25.43
CA ARG A 144 6.44 -11.31 -26.69
C ARG A 144 7.29 -12.27 -27.52
N LYS A 145 8.09 -13.15 -26.88
CA LYS A 145 8.94 -14.12 -27.57
C LYS A 145 8.19 -15.34 -28.08
N LEU A 146 7.11 -15.73 -27.42
CA LEU A 146 6.20 -16.75 -27.95
C LEU A 146 5.58 -16.29 -29.27
N VAL A 147 5.12 -15.04 -29.34
CA VAL A 147 4.58 -14.46 -30.59
C VAL A 147 5.66 -14.35 -31.67
N ASP A 148 6.88 -13.93 -31.33
CA ASP A 148 8.01 -13.91 -32.28
C ASP A 148 8.27 -15.33 -32.86
N TYR A 149 8.23 -16.37 -32.00
CA TYR A 149 8.42 -17.76 -32.39
C TYR A 149 7.29 -18.30 -33.26
N ASP A 150 6.02 -18.09 -32.88
CA ASP A 150 4.86 -18.52 -33.66
C ASP A 150 4.85 -17.86 -35.05
N SER A 151 5.20 -16.58 -35.13
CA SER A 151 5.32 -15.85 -36.40
C SER A 151 6.43 -16.42 -37.30
N ALA A 152 7.60 -16.72 -36.74
CA ALA A 152 8.70 -17.35 -37.49
C ALA A 152 8.32 -18.77 -37.96
N ARG A 153 7.60 -19.53 -37.12
CA ARG A 153 7.10 -20.87 -37.44
C ARG A 153 6.11 -20.83 -38.60
N HIS A 154 5.18 -19.88 -38.55
CA HIS A 154 4.21 -19.67 -39.63
C HIS A 154 4.89 -19.23 -40.93
N HIS A 155 5.86 -18.31 -40.85
CA HIS A 155 6.63 -17.86 -42.03
C HIS A 155 7.38 -19.02 -42.69
N PHE A 156 8.13 -19.81 -41.92
CA PHE A 156 8.84 -20.98 -42.43
C PHE A 156 7.89 -22.02 -43.06
N ALA A 157 6.78 -22.34 -42.38
CA ALA A 157 5.77 -23.26 -42.91
C ALA A 157 5.14 -22.77 -44.22
N SER A 158 4.91 -21.45 -44.35
CA SER A 158 4.37 -20.86 -45.59
C SER A 158 5.32 -20.99 -46.78
N LEU A 159 6.63 -20.82 -46.56
CA LEU A 159 7.65 -20.95 -47.59
C LEU A 159 7.84 -22.42 -48.03
N GLN A 160 7.74 -23.37 -47.09
CA GLN A 160 7.81 -24.80 -47.39
C GLN A 160 6.65 -25.31 -48.26
N LYS A 161 5.46 -24.73 -48.08
CA LYS A 161 4.25 -25.07 -48.87
C LYS A 161 4.18 -24.36 -50.23
N GLY A 162 5.12 -23.45 -50.52
CA GLY A 162 5.15 -22.68 -51.77
C GLY A 162 5.45 -23.56 -53.00
N LYS A 163 4.78 -23.27 -54.14
CA LYS A 163 4.98 -23.99 -55.41
C LYS A 163 6.37 -23.83 -56.01
N LYS A 164 7.08 -22.73 -55.69
CA LYS A 164 8.48 -22.49 -56.05
C LYS A 164 9.31 -22.48 -54.78
N LYS A 165 10.24 -23.44 -54.66
CA LYS A 165 11.15 -23.53 -53.52
C LYS A 165 12.38 -22.66 -53.77
N ASP A 166 12.45 -21.56 -53.03
CA ASP A 166 13.61 -20.69 -52.98
C ASP A 166 14.47 -21.15 -51.79
N GLU A 167 15.48 -21.99 -52.07
CA GLU A 167 16.28 -22.64 -51.03
C GLU A 167 16.99 -21.64 -50.11
N VAL A 168 17.41 -20.49 -50.65
CA VAL A 168 18.06 -19.43 -49.87
C VAL A 168 17.09 -18.79 -48.89
N LYS A 169 15.85 -18.51 -49.31
CA LYS A 169 14.82 -17.95 -48.41
C LYS A 169 14.37 -18.95 -47.36
N ILE A 170 14.26 -20.23 -47.74
CA ILE A 170 13.88 -21.30 -46.81
C ILE A 170 14.96 -21.46 -45.73
N ALA A 171 16.24 -21.52 -46.11
CA ALA A 171 17.35 -21.62 -45.15
C ALA A 171 17.40 -20.42 -44.19
N LYS A 172 17.13 -19.20 -44.69
CA LYS A 172 17.08 -18.00 -43.84
C LYS A 172 15.93 -18.04 -42.84
N ALA A 173 14.74 -18.48 -43.27
CA ALA A 173 13.57 -18.61 -42.40
C ALA A 173 13.75 -19.71 -41.34
N GLU A 174 14.45 -20.81 -41.68
CA GLU A 174 14.81 -21.86 -40.74
C GLU A 174 15.78 -21.36 -39.66
N GLU A 175 16.79 -20.58 -40.05
CA GLU A 175 17.72 -19.96 -39.10
C GLU A 175 17.00 -18.97 -38.17
N GLU A 176 16.07 -18.17 -38.70
CA GLU A 176 15.27 -17.24 -37.91
C GLU A 176 14.33 -17.95 -36.94
N LEU A 177 13.70 -19.04 -37.37
CA LEU A 177 12.90 -19.93 -36.51
C LEU A 177 13.74 -20.50 -35.37
N GLY A 178 14.92 -21.05 -35.67
CA GLY A 178 15.82 -21.60 -34.65
C GLY A 178 16.28 -20.55 -33.63
N ARG A 179 16.57 -19.31 -34.08
CA ARG A 179 16.89 -18.20 -33.17
C ARG A 179 15.71 -17.80 -32.30
N ALA A 180 14.51 -17.68 -32.87
CA ALA A 180 13.30 -17.31 -32.13
C ALA A 180 12.94 -18.38 -31.08
N GLN A 181 13.03 -19.66 -31.45
CA GLN A 181 12.81 -20.78 -30.54
C GLN A 181 13.78 -20.74 -29.37
N LYS A 182 15.09 -20.60 -29.62
CA LYS A 182 16.10 -20.56 -28.56
C LYS A 182 15.83 -19.44 -27.54
N VAL A 183 15.57 -18.22 -28.01
CA VAL A 183 15.31 -17.06 -27.14
C VAL A 183 14.01 -17.21 -26.34
N PHE A 184 12.98 -17.82 -26.93
CA PHE A 184 11.75 -18.13 -26.22
C PHE A 184 11.99 -19.18 -25.14
N GLU A 185 12.63 -20.30 -25.49
CA GLU A 185 12.82 -21.45 -24.61
C GLU A 185 13.70 -21.12 -23.40
N GLU A 186 14.78 -20.34 -23.60
CA GLU A 186 15.63 -19.87 -22.50
C GLU A 186 14.80 -19.16 -21.40
N ILE A 187 13.92 -18.23 -21.78
CA ILE A 187 13.08 -17.51 -20.82
C ILE A 187 11.98 -18.41 -20.26
N ASN A 188 11.42 -19.28 -21.10
CA ASN A 188 10.33 -20.17 -20.75
C ASN A 188 10.73 -21.17 -19.66
N VAL A 189 11.88 -21.83 -19.82
CA VAL A 189 12.40 -22.81 -18.85
C VAL A 189 12.67 -22.14 -17.50
N ASP A 190 13.35 -20.99 -17.49
CA ASP A 190 13.65 -20.29 -16.24
C ASP A 190 12.36 -19.91 -15.48
N LEU A 191 11.34 -19.40 -16.18
CA LEU A 191 10.07 -19.03 -15.54
C LEU A 191 9.25 -20.25 -15.09
N GLN A 192 9.35 -21.38 -15.78
CA GLN A 192 8.70 -22.63 -15.36
C GLN A 192 9.28 -23.17 -14.05
N GLU A 193 10.54 -22.86 -13.72
CA GLU A 193 11.15 -23.18 -12.43
C GLU A 193 10.85 -22.12 -11.36
N GLU A 194 10.94 -20.84 -11.71
CA GLU A 194 10.80 -19.74 -10.76
C GLU A 194 9.37 -19.51 -10.27
N LEU A 195 8.35 -19.61 -11.15
CA LEU A 195 6.97 -19.32 -10.76
C LEU A 195 6.45 -20.28 -9.67
N PRO A 196 6.64 -21.60 -9.75
CA PRO A 196 6.27 -22.51 -8.67
C PRO A 196 7.06 -22.26 -7.38
N SER A 197 8.36 -21.95 -7.49
CA SER A 197 9.21 -21.64 -6.34
C SER A 197 8.72 -20.39 -5.60
N LEU A 198 8.48 -19.31 -6.35
CA LEU A 198 7.91 -18.07 -5.81
C LEU A 198 6.55 -18.34 -5.17
N TRP A 199 5.67 -19.08 -5.84
CA TRP A 199 4.36 -19.43 -5.29
C TRP A 199 4.51 -20.11 -3.94
N ASN A 200 5.33 -21.16 -3.83
CA ASN A 200 5.52 -21.91 -2.59
C ASN A 200 6.12 -21.06 -1.46
N SER A 201 6.97 -20.08 -1.78
CA SER A 201 7.58 -19.18 -0.79
C SER A 201 6.56 -18.36 0.03
N ARG A 202 5.35 -18.12 -0.52
CA ARG A 202 4.30 -17.30 0.12
C ARG A 202 3.93 -17.78 1.52
N VAL A 203 3.90 -19.09 1.73
CA VAL A 203 3.48 -19.69 3.01
C VAL A 203 4.49 -19.34 4.10
N GLY A 204 5.78 -19.57 3.83
CA GLY A 204 6.85 -19.22 4.76
C GLY A 204 6.89 -17.71 5.04
N PHE A 205 6.69 -16.91 4.00
CA PHE A 205 6.61 -15.46 4.12
C PHE A 205 5.47 -15.01 5.05
N TYR A 206 4.24 -15.50 4.85
CA TYR A 206 3.10 -15.15 5.70
C TYR A 206 3.31 -15.59 7.15
N VAL A 207 3.78 -16.82 7.35
CA VAL A 207 4.07 -17.36 8.69
C VAL A 207 5.08 -16.48 9.41
N ASN A 208 6.20 -16.16 8.78
CA ASN A 208 7.25 -15.35 9.40
C ASN A 208 6.76 -13.93 9.72
N THR A 209 6.02 -13.30 8.80
CA THR A 209 5.50 -11.94 8.99
C THR A 209 4.54 -11.87 10.17
N PHE A 210 3.54 -12.76 10.23
CA PHE A 210 2.54 -12.73 11.30
C PHE A 210 3.09 -13.24 12.64
N GLN A 211 4.04 -14.18 12.64
CA GLN A 211 4.74 -14.55 13.88
C GLN A 211 5.57 -13.39 14.44
N SER A 212 6.25 -12.63 13.58
CA SER A 212 6.99 -11.42 13.97
C SER A 212 6.06 -10.40 14.62
N VAL A 213 4.97 -10.03 13.93
CA VAL A 213 3.96 -9.09 14.45
C VAL A 213 3.38 -9.56 15.78
N ALA A 214 2.98 -10.83 15.89
CA ALA A 214 2.38 -11.38 17.10
C ALA A 214 3.36 -11.36 18.29
N ARG A 215 4.63 -11.72 18.08
CA ARG A 215 5.66 -11.68 19.14
C ARG A 215 5.94 -10.24 19.60
N LEU A 216 5.96 -9.29 18.67
CA LEU A 216 6.14 -7.87 19.00
C LEU A 216 4.96 -7.31 19.79
N GLN A 217 3.72 -7.63 19.35
CA GLN A 217 2.51 -7.26 20.07
C GLN A 217 2.48 -7.85 21.49
N ASP A 218 2.78 -9.15 21.62
CA ASP A 218 2.80 -9.82 22.92
C ASP A 218 3.79 -9.15 23.89
N LYS A 219 5.02 -8.89 23.43
CA LYS A 219 6.02 -8.17 24.24
C LYS A 219 5.54 -6.77 24.62
N PHE A 220 5.06 -5.99 23.64
CA PHE A 220 4.58 -4.64 23.86
C PHE A 220 3.45 -4.60 24.91
N HIS A 221 2.43 -5.43 24.75
CA HIS A 221 1.30 -5.46 25.67
C HIS A 221 1.66 -5.93 27.08
N ARG A 222 2.62 -6.86 27.23
CA ARG A 222 3.12 -7.28 28.54
C ARG A 222 3.85 -6.15 29.28
N GLU A 223 4.72 -5.41 28.59
CA GLU A 223 5.43 -4.29 29.21
C GLU A 223 4.49 -3.12 29.49
N MET A 224 3.56 -2.82 28.58
CA MET A 224 2.53 -1.80 28.79
C MET A 224 1.65 -2.12 30.01
N ALA A 225 1.30 -3.40 30.21
CA ALA A 225 0.52 -3.81 31.37
C ALA A 225 1.24 -3.50 32.69
N LYS A 226 2.56 -3.66 32.75
CA LYS A 226 3.35 -3.31 33.94
C LYS A 226 3.32 -1.80 34.20
N LEU A 227 3.52 -0.98 33.18
CA LEU A 227 3.45 0.49 33.30
C LEU A 227 2.07 0.95 33.77
N CYS A 228 0.99 0.37 33.24
CA CYS A 228 -0.37 0.63 33.70
C CYS A 228 -0.60 0.23 35.17
N GLN A 229 -0.04 -0.90 35.61
CA GLN A 229 -0.09 -1.32 37.01
C GLN A 229 0.66 -0.34 37.92
N SER A 230 1.89 0.05 37.54
CA SER A 230 2.66 1.05 38.29
C SER A 230 1.94 2.39 38.40
N LEU A 231 1.29 2.85 37.32
CA LEU A 231 0.48 4.07 37.35
C LEU A 231 -0.69 3.95 38.34
N ASN A 232 -1.39 2.81 38.33
CA ASN A 232 -2.50 2.57 39.25
C ASN A 232 -2.04 2.57 40.72
N GLU A 233 -0.87 2.00 41.01
CA GLU A 233 -0.27 2.00 42.35
C GLU A 233 0.08 3.42 42.81
N VAL A 234 0.67 4.25 41.93
CA VAL A 234 0.97 5.66 42.22
C VAL A 234 -0.33 6.42 42.57
N MET A 235 -1.37 6.25 41.77
CA MET A 235 -2.67 6.91 42.02
C MET A 235 -3.31 6.47 43.34
N THR A 236 -3.22 5.18 43.67
CA THR A 236 -3.75 4.64 44.94
C THR A 236 -3.04 5.26 46.13
N LYS A 237 -1.71 5.32 46.10
CA LYS A 237 -0.92 5.91 47.19
C LYS A 237 -1.09 7.43 47.31
N LEU A 238 -1.30 8.13 46.20
CA LEU A 238 -1.66 9.55 46.22
C LEU A 238 -3.00 9.77 46.95
N GLU A 239 -3.98 8.90 46.71
CA GLU A 239 -5.27 8.95 47.42
C GLU A 239 -5.08 8.73 48.93
N GLU A 240 -4.29 7.72 49.33
CA GLU A 240 -3.95 7.44 50.73
C GLU A 240 -3.25 8.64 51.41
N GLN A 241 -2.31 9.29 50.72
CA GLN A 241 -1.66 10.52 51.18
C GLN A 241 -2.70 11.63 51.44
N ASN A 242 -3.66 11.81 50.53
CA ASN A 242 -4.70 12.83 50.64
C ASN A 242 -5.66 12.55 51.82
N GLN A 243 -6.08 11.29 52.00
CA GLN A 243 -6.93 10.89 53.12
C GLN A 243 -6.23 11.11 54.46
N SER A 244 -4.95 10.76 54.55
CA SER A 244 -4.11 10.98 55.74
C SER A 244 -3.98 12.46 56.10
N ARG A 245 -3.76 13.34 55.10
CA ARG A 245 -3.73 14.80 55.29
C ARG A 245 -5.08 15.35 55.80
N LYS A 246 -6.21 14.80 55.36
CA LYS A 246 -7.55 15.22 55.83
C LYS A 246 -7.80 14.79 57.27
N ALA A 247 -7.43 13.56 57.65
CA ALA A 247 -7.58 13.05 59.02
C ALA A 247 -6.73 13.83 60.03
N GLY A 248 -5.47 14.15 59.69
CA GLY A 248 -4.58 14.95 60.55
C GLY A 248 -5.09 16.38 60.79
N LYS A 249 -5.74 17.00 59.79
CA LYS A 249 -6.35 18.33 59.94
C LYS A 249 -7.62 18.33 60.80
N GLN A 250 -8.38 17.24 60.85
CA GLN A 250 -9.54 17.10 61.74
C GLN A 250 -9.12 16.86 63.21
N GLY A 251 -8.03 16.14 63.46
CA GLY A 251 -7.50 15.92 64.82
C GLY A 251 -6.86 17.16 65.47
N GLN A 252 -6.41 18.16 64.68
CA GLN A 252 -5.89 19.43 65.20
C GLN A 252 -6.97 20.49 65.48
N LYS A 253 -8.22 20.31 65.01
CA LYS A 253 -9.32 21.24 65.28
C LYS A 253 -9.97 21.04 66.65
N THR A 254 -9.63 20.00 67.41
CA THR A 254 -10.23 19.68 68.73
C THR A 254 -9.46 20.22 69.94
N THR A 255 -8.42 21.04 69.78
CA THR A 255 -7.65 21.60 70.92
C THR A 255 -7.60 23.13 70.98
N ALA A 256 -8.44 23.85 70.23
CA ALA A 256 -8.52 25.30 70.33
C ALA A 256 -9.96 25.81 70.28
N THR A 257 -10.63 25.85 71.44
CA THR A 257 -11.36 27.02 71.99
C THR A 257 -12.27 26.61 73.15
N GLY A 258 -11.99 27.16 74.34
CA GLY A 258 -12.94 27.17 75.46
C GLY A 258 -13.74 28.48 75.47
N LYS A 259 -15.03 28.37 75.83
CA LYS A 259 -16.05 29.41 76.12
C LYS A 259 -16.44 30.30 74.92
N SER A 260 -17.72 30.54 74.61
CA SER A 260 -18.92 30.64 75.46
C SER A 260 -20.21 30.56 74.63
N ASP A 261 -21.27 30.10 75.32
CA ASP A 261 -22.71 30.39 75.18
C ASP A 261 -23.45 30.27 73.84
N GLY A 262 -24.51 29.45 73.88
CA GLY A 262 -25.81 29.87 73.33
C GLY A 262 -26.41 29.00 72.24
N ARG A 263 -27.43 28.23 72.65
CA ARG A 263 -28.73 28.03 71.98
C ARG A 263 -28.91 26.82 71.02
N GLN A 264 -29.94 26.04 71.38
CA GLN A 264 -30.88 25.19 70.60
C GLN A 264 -30.86 25.40 69.06
N GLU A 265 -31.17 24.45 68.19
CA GLU A 265 -32.08 23.29 68.19
C GLU A 265 -31.70 22.47 66.93
N GLY A 266 -31.59 21.14 66.97
CA GLY A 266 -32.67 20.27 66.53
C GLY A 266 -32.78 20.12 65.00
N THR A 267 -32.26 19.03 64.41
CA THR A 267 -32.94 18.29 63.33
C THR A 267 -32.26 16.94 63.07
N ASN A 268 -33.11 15.91 62.95
CA ASN A 268 -32.80 14.51 62.80
C ASN A 268 -32.33 14.11 61.40
N ASN A 269 -31.46 13.10 61.37
CA ASN A 269 -31.35 11.99 60.41
C ASN A 269 -32.51 11.82 59.42
N ALA A 270 -32.20 11.50 58.15
CA ALA A 270 -32.05 10.11 57.71
C ALA A 270 -31.96 10.02 56.17
N LEU A 271 -31.18 9.04 55.73
CA LEU A 271 -30.98 8.60 54.35
C LEU A 271 -32.27 8.09 53.69
N SER A 272 -32.36 8.21 52.35
CA SER A 272 -32.64 7.06 51.47
C SER A 272 -32.71 7.51 50.01
N SER A 273 -31.92 6.88 49.14
CA SER A 273 -32.32 6.66 47.75
C SER A 273 -31.69 5.37 47.24
N GLY A 274 -32.50 4.33 47.11
CA GLY A 274 -32.16 3.14 46.36
C GLY A 274 -32.42 3.33 44.87
N GLY A 275 -31.92 2.36 44.09
CA GLY A 275 -32.65 1.82 42.96
C GLY A 275 -32.35 2.38 41.56
N SER A 276 -31.50 1.63 40.88
CA SER A 276 -31.76 1.04 39.55
C SER A 276 -31.33 1.78 38.26
N SER A 277 -30.79 0.94 37.37
CA SER A 277 -30.95 0.92 35.91
C SER A 277 -29.87 1.57 35.04
N LEU A 278 -29.17 0.70 34.31
CA LEU A 278 -28.36 0.95 33.11
C LEU A 278 -29.19 1.62 31.99
N PRO A 279 -28.51 2.27 31.03
CA PRO A 279 -28.75 1.86 29.64
C PRO A 279 -27.50 1.73 28.76
N LYS A 280 -27.68 1.00 27.66
CA LYS A 280 -26.76 0.69 26.54
C LYS A 280 -26.81 1.79 25.43
N PRO A 281 -25.93 1.75 24.41
CA PRO A 281 -25.49 2.93 23.66
C PRO A 281 -26.31 3.23 22.40
N LEU A 282 -26.23 4.47 21.92
CA LEU A 282 -26.76 4.91 20.62
C LEU A 282 -25.75 5.75 19.83
N SER A 283 -25.85 5.58 18.52
CA SER A 283 -24.96 5.94 17.43
C SER A 283 -25.16 7.34 16.83
N LYS A 284 -24.11 7.80 16.13
CA LYS A 284 -24.06 8.70 14.95
C LYS A 284 -24.82 10.04 15.01
N THR A 285 -24.06 11.13 14.91
CA THR A 285 -24.50 12.36 14.25
C THR A 285 -23.35 12.99 13.47
N ALA A 286 -23.64 13.36 12.23
CA ALA A 286 -22.82 14.20 11.37
C ALA A 286 -23.05 15.67 11.73
N GLU A 287 -22.02 16.51 11.66
CA GLU A 287 -22.16 17.96 11.69
C GLU A 287 -21.37 18.59 10.54
N THR A 288 -22.00 19.63 9.98
CA THR A 288 -21.63 20.36 8.77
C THR A 288 -21.50 21.84 9.12
N LEU A 289 -20.67 22.57 8.34
CA LEU A 289 -20.62 24.02 8.06
C LEU A 289 -19.59 24.87 8.84
N PRO A 290 -19.12 26.05 8.32
CA PRO A 290 -19.21 26.64 6.96
C PRO A 290 -17.88 27.19 6.36
N GLY A 291 -17.90 27.55 5.07
CA GLY A 291 -16.86 28.33 4.34
C GLY A 291 -16.73 29.79 4.82
N THR A 292 -15.77 30.63 4.39
CA THR A 292 -15.25 30.89 3.03
C THR A 292 -14.01 31.82 3.14
N THR A 293 -13.02 31.75 2.25
CA THR A 293 -12.50 32.89 1.43
C THR A 293 -11.33 32.49 0.53
N ASN A 294 -11.37 33.04 -0.69
CA ASN A 294 -10.58 32.76 -1.88
C ASN A 294 -9.05 32.88 -1.74
N GLY A 295 -8.37 31.87 -2.27
CA GLY A 295 -7.01 31.92 -2.80
C GLY A 295 -6.84 30.77 -3.79
N SER A 296 -6.68 31.09 -5.07
CA SER A 296 -6.53 30.16 -6.21
C SER A 296 -5.42 29.14 -5.98
N SER A 297 -5.77 27.85 -5.92
CA SER A 297 -4.87 26.73 -6.21
C SER A 297 -5.68 25.46 -6.49
N ASP A 298 -5.96 25.22 -7.77
CA ASP A 298 -6.57 23.98 -8.30
C ASP A 298 -5.69 22.73 -8.00
N ASP A 299 -4.48 22.93 -7.46
CA ASP A 299 -3.51 21.88 -7.13
C ASP A 299 -3.91 20.99 -5.93
N SER A 300 -4.87 21.40 -5.10
CA SER A 300 -5.22 20.65 -3.89
C SER A 300 -6.13 19.44 -4.13
N GLU A 301 -6.71 19.31 -5.33
CA GLU A 301 -7.59 18.17 -5.67
C GLU A 301 -7.00 17.19 -6.68
N MET A 302 -5.78 17.42 -7.15
CA MET A 302 -5.19 16.67 -8.27
C MET A 302 -4.44 15.42 -7.78
N PRO A 303 -4.36 14.36 -8.61
CA PRO A 303 -3.64 13.15 -8.25
C PRO A 303 -2.14 13.44 -8.07
N PRO A 304 -1.45 12.71 -7.16
CA PRO A 304 0.00 12.72 -7.08
C PRO A 304 0.63 12.49 -8.46
N GLY A 305 1.62 13.32 -8.80
CA GLY A 305 2.30 13.26 -10.10
C GLY A 305 1.53 13.92 -11.25
N PHE A 306 0.46 14.68 -10.99
CA PHE A 306 -0.28 15.39 -12.04
C PHE A 306 0.59 16.30 -12.90
N LEU A 307 0.37 16.24 -14.21
CA LEU A 307 1.08 17.02 -15.22
C LEU A 307 0.14 18.01 -15.94
N TYR A 308 -0.92 17.50 -16.57
CA TYR A 308 -1.89 18.30 -17.32
C TYR A 308 -3.16 17.49 -17.63
N LYS A 309 -4.21 18.17 -18.11
CA LYS A 309 -5.46 17.51 -18.55
C LYS A 309 -5.45 17.29 -20.06
N VAL A 310 -6.04 16.18 -20.50
CA VAL A 310 -6.34 15.91 -21.90
C VAL A 310 -7.80 15.50 -22.06
N LYS A 311 -8.37 15.79 -23.23
CA LYS A 311 -9.69 15.33 -23.62
C LYS A 311 -9.55 14.27 -24.71
N ALA A 312 -10.24 13.14 -24.54
CA ALA A 312 -10.29 12.09 -25.54
C ALA A 312 -11.03 12.59 -26.80
N MET A 313 -10.38 12.48 -27.95
CA MET A 313 -10.93 12.84 -29.27
C MET A 313 -11.55 11.64 -29.98
N HIS A 314 -11.10 10.43 -29.61
CA HIS A 314 -11.54 9.17 -30.17
C HIS A 314 -11.76 8.14 -29.05
N ASP A 315 -12.62 7.16 -29.32
CA ASP A 315 -12.79 6.00 -28.44
C ASP A 315 -11.56 5.10 -28.52
N TYR A 316 -11.12 4.60 -27.38
CA TYR A 316 -10.03 3.65 -27.24
C TYR A 316 -10.43 2.52 -26.29
N ALA A 317 -10.43 1.29 -26.78
CA ALA A 317 -10.69 0.09 -25.99
C ALA A 317 -9.37 -0.50 -25.50
N ALA A 318 -9.26 -0.72 -24.19
CA ALA A 318 -8.09 -1.32 -23.57
C ALA A 318 -7.87 -2.76 -24.10
N THR A 319 -6.63 -3.07 -24.45
CA THR A 319 -6.21 -4.38 -24.98
C THR A 319 -5.40 -5.21 -24.00
N ASP A 320 -4.93 -4.58 -22.91
CA ASP A 320 -4.18 -5.18 -21.81
C ASP A 320 -4.64 -4.57 -20.47
N GLN A 321 -4.24 -5.17 -19.34
CA GLN A 321 -4.71 -4.80 -18.00
C GLN A 321 -4.17 -3.47 -17.48
N ASP A 322 -3.06 -2.99 -18.03
CA ASP A 322 -2.43 -1.72 -17.69
C ASP A 322 -2.92 -0.56 -18.57
N GLU A 323 -3.76 -0.82 -19.58
CA GLU A 323 -4.30 0.19 -20.49
C GLU A 323 -5.61 0.84 -19.96
N LEU A 324 -5.75 2.14 -20.16
CA LEU A 324 -6.93 2.91 -19.78
C LEU A 324 -7.91 3.03 -20.95
N GLU A 325 -9.07 2.37 -20.84
CA GLU A 325 -10.18 2.58 -21.77
C GLU A 325 -10.70 4.03 -21.68
N ILE A 326 -10.80 4.74 -22.81
CA ILE A 326 -11.31 6.13 -22.87
C ILE A 326 -12.37 6.27 -23.96
N LYS A 327 -13.41 7.06 -23.71
CA LYS A 327 -14.44 7.42 -24.69
C LYS A 327 -14.28 8.85 -25.15
N ALA A 328 -14.59 9.13 -26.40
CA ALA A 328 -14.55 10.47 -26.97
C ALA A 328 -15.36 11.44 -26.10
N GLY A 329 -14.72 12.54 -25.70
CA GLY A 329 -15.28 13.55 -24.81
C GLY A 329 -14.86 13.42 -23.34
N GLU A 330 -14.36 12.27 -22.90
CA GLU A 330 -13.88 12.08 -21.52
C GLU A 330 -12.60 12.89 -21.26
N VAL A 331 -12.46 13.40 -20.03
CA VAL A 331 -11.26 14.11 -19.56
C VAL A 331 -10.40 13.16 -18.74
N VAL A 332 -9.10 13.15 -19.05
CA VAL A 332 -8.09 12.34 -18.38
C VAL A 332 -7.03 13.25 -17.76
N LEU A 333 -6.70 12.97 -16.50
CA LEU A 333 -5.62 13.64 -15.77
C LEU A 333 -4.33 12.88 -16.05
N VAL A 334 -3.42 13.49 -16.81
CA VAL A 334 -2.11 12.92 -17.11
C VAL A 334 -1.22 13.04 -15.89
N ILE A 335 -0.53 11.96 -15.55
CA ILE A 335 0.37 11.89 -14.39
C ILE A 335 1.76 11.40 -14.80
N THR A 336 2.75 11.60 -13.93
CA THR A 336 4.13 11.15 -14.13
C THR A 336 4.23 9.64 -14.24
N TYR A 337 5.12 9.18 -15.12
CA TYR A 337 5.55 7.80 -15.23
C TYR A 337 6.57 7.49 -14.13
N ASP A 338 6.34 6.46 -13.31
CA ASP A 338 7.29 6.04 -12.26
C ASP A 338 8.35 5.04 -12.80
N SER A 339 8.26 4.65 -14.07
CA SER A 339 9.11 3.64 -14.71
C SER A 339 9.97 4.25 -15.82
N GLU A 340 11.22 3.79 -15.98
CA GLU A 340 12.15 4.26 -17.03
C GLU A 340 11.77 3.79 -18.45
N GLU A 341 10.72 2.97 -18.60
CA GLU A 341 10.24 2.45 -19.89
C GLU A 341 8.93 3.14 -20.32
N GLN A 342 8.95 4.47 -20.55
CA GLN A 342 7.83 5.12 -21.24
C GLN A 342 7.87 4.76 -22.73
N ASP A 343 6.87 4.02 -23.21
CA ASP A 343 6.68 3.79 -24.63
C ASP A 343 6.32 5.13 -25.33
N GLU A 344 7.10 5.51 -26.33
CA GLU A 344 6.91 6.75 -27.09
C GLU A 344 5.50 6.81 -27.72
N GLY A 345 4.78 7.90 -27.50
CA GLY A 345 3.39 8.08 -27.94
C GLY A 345 2.32 7.56 -26.97
N TRP A 346 2.70 7.12 -25.77
CA TRP A 346 1.78 6.70 -24.71
C TRP A 346 1.87 7.60 -23.48
N LEU A 347 0.70 7.90 -22.91
CA LEU A 347 0.53 8.67 -21.69
C LEU A 347 -0.02 7.79 -20.59
N LEU A 348 0.37 8.06 -19.34
CA LEU A 348 -0.24 7.47 -18.16
C LEU A 348 -1.22 8.47 -17.54
N GLY A 349 -2.43 8.02 -17.21
CA GLY A 349 -3.41 8.90 -16.59
C GLY A 349 -4.56 8.17 -15.93
N ILE A 350 -5.48 8.97 -15.40
CA ILE A 350 -6.70 8.51 -14.74
C ILE A 350 -7.87 9.40 -15.16
N LYS A 351 -9.05 8.82 -15.35
CA LYS A 351 -10.25 9.60 -15.70
C LYS A 351 -10.56 10.61 -14.61
N GLU A 352 -10.77 11.87 -14.98
CA GLU A 352 -11.05 12.95 -14.04
C GLU A 352 -12.31 12.65 -13.20
N ALA A 353 -13.39 12.20 -13.85
CA ALA A 353 -14.63 11.84 -13.16
C ALA A 353 -14.43 10.74 -12.11
N TYR A 354 -13.61 9.73 -12.42
CA TYR A 354 -13.29 8.66 -11.47
C TYR A 354 -12.44 9.19 -10.31
N TRP A 355 -11.44 10.02 -10.59
CA TRP A 355 -10.57 10.59 -9.58
C TRP A 355 -11.34 11.48 -8.60
N LEU A 356 -12.19 12.38 -9.10
CA LEU A 356 -13.00 13.27 -8.27
C LEU A 356 -13.92 12.50 -7.31
N GLN A 357 -14.43 11.35 -7.74
CA GLN A 357 -15.34 10.54 -6.94
C GLN A 357 -14.61 9.62 -5.95
N ASN A 358 -13.53 8.97 -6.37
CA ASN A 358 -12.94 7.84 -5.64
C ASN A 358 -11.60 8.16 -4.97
N LYS A 359 -10.88 9.17 -5.48
CA LYS A 359 -9.51 9.54 -5.03
C LYS A 359 -8.57 8.32 -4.93
N ASP A 360 -8.72 7.37 -5.87
CA ASP A 360 -7.94 6.12 -5.92
C ASP A 360 -7.12 6.03 -7.21
N LEU A 361 -5.79 6.01 -7.05
CA LEU A 361 -4.83 5.90 -8.16
C LEU A 361 -4.82 4.51 -8.82
N ARG A 362 -5.45 3.49 -8.25
CA ARG A 362 -5.46 2.13 -8.82
C ARG A 362 -6.15 2.02 -10.17
N ALA A 363 -7.00 2.99 -10.52
CA ALA A 363 -7.66 3.05 -11.82
C ALA A 363 -6.83 3.80 -12.88
N LYS A 364 -5.56 4.09 -12.62
CA LYS A 364 -4.66 4.64 -13.63
C LYS A 364 -4.32 3.58 -14.68
N GLY A 365 -4.12 4.01 -15.92
CA GLY A 365 -3.67 3.16 -17.00
C GLY A 365 -3.07 3.97 -18.15
N VAL A 366 -2.39 3.27 -19.06
CA VAL A 366 -1.74 3.88 -20.22
C VAL A 366 -2.72 4.04 -21.37
N PHE A 367 -2.61 5.11 -22.13
CA PHE A 367 -3.45 5.38 -23.30
C PHE A 367 -2.67 6.11 -24.39
N PRO A 368 -3.07 5.96 -25.66
CA PRO A 368 -2.35 6.56 -26.78
C PRO A 368 -2.53 8.10 -26.83
N GLU A 369 -1.41 8.84 -26.89
CA GLU A 369 -1.40 10.31 -26.91
C GLU A 369 -2.19 10.86 -28.11
N ASN A 370 -2.04 10.23 -29.28
CA ASN A 370 -2.66 10.65 -30.54
C ASN A 370 -4.18 10.50 -30.58
N PHE A 371 -4.79 9.94 -29.53
CA PHE A 371 -6.25 9.86 -29.35
C PHE A 371 -6.79 11.03 -28.51
N THR A 372 -5.94 11.95 -28.08
CA THR A 372 -6.30 13.00 -27.13
C THR A 372 -5.86 14.39 -27.57
N GLN A 373 -6.51 15.41 -27.01
CA GLN A 373 -6.16 16.82 -27.18
C GLN A 373 -5.88 17.41 -25.80
N LYS A 374 -4.72 18.05 -25.64
CA LYS A 374 -4.37 18.78 -24.42
C LYS A 374 -5.32 19.95 -24.19
N LEU A 375 -5.82 20.09 -22.97
CA LEU A 375 -6.73 21.15 -22.54
C LEU A 375 -5.99 22.39 -22.04
#